data_AF-A0A380G396-F1
#
_entry.id   AF-A0A380G396-F1
#
_cell.length_a   1.000
_cell.length_b   1.000
_cell.length_c   1.000
_cell.angle_alpha   90.00
_cell.angle_beta   90.00
_cell.angle_gamma   90.00
#
_symmetry.space_group_name_H-M   'P 1'
#
loop_
_entity.id
_entity.type
_entity.pdbx_description
1 polymer ?
#
loop_
_entity_poly.entity_id
_entity_poly.type
_entity_poly.pdbx_seq_one_letter_code
_entity_poly.pdbx_strand_id
1 'polypeptide(L)'
;MKIPKHMRLIQILAVIMSILYLVGGVKDLIHYYQLLETSIWHAPLQYQLYALVYTVRLLILVGVFVLTIILINDIYKNFEFSAQSHMRILYISLGIMIFSAISFLSNPLQIEPKYMKVLNMQDLSDTLLMVLGTVTLIFGTIYEKSRKLKEENDLTI
;
A
#
# COMPACT_ATOMS: atom_id res chain seq x y z
N MET A 1 9.60 24.67 5.54
CA MET A 1 9.14 24.40 6.93
C MET A 1 9.79 23.13 7.46
N LYS A 2 10.00 22.98 8.78
CA LYS A 2 10.43 21.70 9.37
C LYS A 2 9.23 20.75 9.43
N ILE A 3 9.39 19.53 8.92
CA ILE A 3 8.37 18.47 9.05
C ILE A 3 8.09 18.24 10.54
N PRO A 4 6.82 18.20 10.98
CA PRO A 4 6.47 17.91 12.37
C PRO A 4 7.07 16.57 12.83
N LYS A 5 7.53 16.49 14.09
CA LYS A 5 8.20 15.29 14.63
C LYS A 5 7.35 14.02 14.47
N HIS A 6 6.04 14.12 14.72
CA HIS A 6 5.11 12.99 14.59
C HIS A 6 4.96 12.52 13.13
N MET A 7 5.01 13.43 12.15
CA MET A 7 4.95 13.05 10.73
C MET A 7 6.24 12.41 10.24
N ARG A 8 7.40 12.87 10.75
CA ARG A 8 8.66 12.17 10.53
C ARG A 8 8.64 10.75 11.08
N LEU A 9 8.05 10.56 12.26
CA LEU A 9 7.87 9.23 12.85
C LEU A 9 6.99 8.35 11.94
N ILE A 10 5.85 8.87 11.48
CA ILE A 10 4.95 8.15 10.55
C ILE A 10 5.66 7.78 9.25
N GLN A 11 6.47 8.67 8.68
CA GLN A 11 7.26 8.37 7.48
C GLN A 11 8.29 7.26 7.72
N ILE A 12 9.05 7.34 8.80
CA ILE A 12 10.06 6.31 9.15
C ILE A 12 9.37 4.97 9.35
N LEU A 13 8.25 4.94 10.07
CA LEU A 13 7.45 3.74 10.24
C LEU A 13 6.95 3.20 8.90
N ALA A 14 6.42 4.05 8.02
CA ALA A 14 5.95 3.63 6.69
C ALA A 14 7.09 3.02 5.84
N VAL A 15 8.30 3.60 5.89
CA VAL A 15 9.48 3.06 5.21
C VAL A 15 9.87 1.69 5.78
N ILE A 16 9.98 1.58 7.10
CA ILE A 16 10.33 0.33 7.77
C ILE A 16 9.30 -0.75 7.45
N MET A 17 8.01 -0.45 7.55
CA MET A 17 6.94 -1.38 7.22
C MET A 17 7.00 -1.80 5.76
N SER A 18 7.20 -0.87 4.81
CA SER A 18 7.36 -1.19 3.38
C SER A 18 8.48 -2.19 3.14
N ILE A 19 9.64 -2.02 3.79
CA ILE A 19 10.78 -2.93 3.66
C ILE A 19 10.44 -4.29 4.28
N LEU A 20 9.86 -4.28 5.49
CA LEU A 20 9.48 -5.51 6.19
C LEU A 20 8.46 -6.34 5.39
N TYR A 21 7.46 -5.71 4.76
CA TYR A 21 6.51 -6.43 3.91
C TYR A 21 7.14 -6.96 2.64
N LEU A 22 8.07 -6.21 2.01
CA LEU A 22 8.75 -6.71 0.82
C LEU A 22 9.65 -7.91 1.16
N VAL A 23 10.44 -7.82 2.23
CA VAL A 23 11.30 -8.92 2.68
C VAL A 23 10.48 -10.11 3.18
N GLY A 24 9.45 -9.85 3.99
CA GLY A 24 8.53 -10.85 4.51
C GLY A 24 7.79 -11.58 3.39
N GLY A 25 7.20 -10.84 2.45
CA GLY A 25 6.50 -11.42 1.31
C GLY A 25 7.39 -12.24 0.39
N VAL A 26 8.66 -11.84 0.18
CA VAL A 26 9.63 -12.68 -0.55
C VAL A 26 9.94 -13.97 0.22
N LYS A 27 10.11 -13.90 1.54
CA LYS A 27 10.33 -15.08 2.38
C LYS A 27 9.12 -16.02 2.36
N ASP A 28 7.90 -15.47 2.42
CA ASP A 28 6.66 -16.24 2.37
C ASP A 28 6.49 -16.91 1.01
N LEU A 29 6.84 -16.23 -0.10
CA LEU A 29 6.89 -16.84 -1.43
C LEU A 29 7.88 -18.00 -1.50
N ILE A 30 9.10 -17.84 -0.97
CA ILE A 30 10.09 -18.93 -0.94
C ILE A 30 9.54 -20.12 -0.13
N HIS A 31 8.99 -19.88 1.05
CA HIS A 31 8.43 -20.93 1.89
C HIS A 31 7.24 -21.62 1.22
N TYR A 32 6.40 -20.86 0.52
CA TYR A 32 5.28 -21.38 -0.26
C TYR A 32 5.76 -22.34 -1.36
N TYR A 33 6.79 -21.97 -2.11
CA TYR A 33 7.33 -22.85 -3.16
C TYR A 33 8.04 -24.09 -2.60
N GLN A 34 8.60 -24.02 -1.38
CA GLN A 34 9.16 -25.20 -0.69
C GLN A 34 8.09 -26.20 -0.25
N LEU A 35 6.85 -25.74 -0.03
CA LEU A 35 5.73 -26.62 0.33
C LEU A 35 5.17 -27.38 -0.87
N LEU A 36 5.49 -26.97 -2.09
CA LEU A 36 5.08 -27.71 -3.28
C LEU A 36 5.92 -28.98 -3.39
N GLU A 37 5.27 -30.13 -3.25
CA GLU A 37 5.90 -31.46 -3.39
C GLU A 37 6.38 -31.72 -4.83
N THR A 38 5.89 -30.93 -5.80
CA THR A 38 6.26 -30.98 -7.21
C THR A 38 7.01 -29.71 -7.63
N SER A 39 7.81 -29.79 -8.70
CA SER A 39 8.48 -28.59 -9.22
C SER A 39 7.46 -27.51 -9.57
N ILE A 40 7.88 -26.23 -9.53
CA ILE A 40 7.04 -25.05 -9.81
C ILE A 40 6.21 -25.21 -11.09
N TRP A 41 6.78 -25.80 -12.15
CA TRP A 41 6.13 -26.00 -13.45
C TRP A 41 5.09 -27.13 -13.51
N HIS A 42 5.13 -28.04 -12.53
CA HIS A 42 4.24 -29.19 -12.42
C HIS A 42 3.18 -29.01 -11.32
N ALA A 43 3.23 -27.90 -10.58
CA ALA A 43 2.20 -27.55 -9.62
C ALA A 43 0.88 -27.24 -10.34
N PRO A 44 -0.28 -27.63 -9.79
CA PRO A 44 -1.57 -27.30 -10.38
C PRO A 44 -1.74 -25.79 -10.59
N LEU A 45 -2.39 -25.41 -11.70
CA LEU A 45 -2.54 -24.02 -12.12
C LEU A 45 -3.14 -23.12 -11.02
N GLN A 46 -4.08 -23.64 -10.21
CA GLN A 46 -4.68 -22.90 -9.11
C GLN A 46 -3.66 -22.38 -8.09
N TYR A 47 -2.62 -23.16 -7.79
CA TYR A 47 -1.56 -22.78 -6.85
C TYR A 47 -0.67 -21.68 -7.45
N GLN A 48 -0.31 -21.83 -8.73
CA GLN A 48 0.45 -20.81 -9.45
C GLN A 48 -0.32 -19.48 -9.53
N LEU A 49 -1.62 -19.53 -9.85
CA LEU A 49 -2.49 -18.36 -9.88
C LEU A 49 -2.61 -17.71 -8.50
N TYR A 50 -2.73 -18.50 -7.43
CA TYR A 50 -2.78 -17.96 -6.08
C TYR A 50 -1.50 -17.21 -5.70
N ALA A 51 -0.33 -17.78 -5.99
CA ALA A 51 0.95 -17.12 -5.77
C ALA A 51 1.13 -15.86 -6.62
N LEU A 52 0.65 -15.88 -7.87
CA LEU A 52 0.65 -14.71 -8.76
C LEU A 52 -0.22 -13.58 -8.19
N VAL A 53 -1.45 -13.90 -7.77
CA VAL A 53 -2.35 -12.93 -7.14
C VAL A 53 -1.70 -12.31 -5.90
N TYR A 54 -1.05 -13.13 -5.07
CA TYR A 54 -0.35 -12.64 -3.87
C TYR A 54 0.78 -11.69 -4.25
N THR A 55 1.61 -12.09 -5.20
CA THR A 55 2.77 -11.31 -5.67
C THR A 55 2.34 -9.96 -6.23
N VAL A 56 1.32 -9.95 -7.09
CA VAL A 56 0.82 -8.69 -7.67
C VAL A 56 0.25 -7.78 -6.58
N ARG A 57 -0.50 -8.34 -5.62
CA ARG A 57 -1.01 -7.55 -4.48
C ARG A 57 0.11 -6.98 -3.61
N LEU A 58 1.15 -7.77 -3.33
CA LEU A 58 2.32 -7.32 -2.58
C LEU A 58 3.03 -6.15 -3.29
N LEU A 59 3.25 -6.25 -4.61
CA LEU A 59 3.88 -5.19 -5.40
C LEU A 59 3.05 -3.90 -5.39
N ILE A 60 1.73 -4.01 -5.54
CA ILE A 60 0.84 -2.85 -5.47
C ILE A 60 0.89 -2.22 -4.07
N LEU A 61 0.83 -3.03 -3.02
CA LEU A 61 0.90 -2.54 -1.64
C LEU A 61 2.19 -1.75 -1.38
N VAL A 62 3.34 -2.28 -1.81
CA VAL A 62 4.64 -1.59 -1.72
C VAL A 62 4.62 -0.30 -2.55
N GLY A 63 4.06 -0.32 -3.75
CA GLY A 63 3.89 0.88 -4.58
C GLY A 63 3.05 1.96 -3.89
N VAL A 64 1.94 1.57 -3.27
CA VAL A 64 1.08 2.49 -2.48
C VAL A 64 1.86 3.08 -1.32
N PHE A 65 2.61 2.28 -0.56
CA PHE A 65 3.48 2.77 0.52
C PHE A 65 4.46 3.84 0.03
N VAL A 66 5.17 3.56 -1.07
CA VAL A 66 6.15 4.50 -1.65
C VAL A 66 5.47 5.81 -2.05
N LEU A 67 4.33 5.74 -2.73
CA LEU A 67 3.57 6.93 -3.12
C LEU A 67 3.09 7.73 -1.91
N THR A 68 2.60 7.06 -0.86
CA THR A 68 2.18 7.70 0.39
C THR A 68 3.35 8.42 1.07
N ILE A 69 4.53 7.79 1.15
CA ILE A 69 5.74 8.42 1.73
C ILE A 69 6.10 9.70 0.98
N ILE A 70 6.08 9.65 -0.36
CA ILE A 70 6.38 10.82 -1.18
C ILE A 70 5.32 11.91 -0.98
N LEU A 71 4.03 11.54 -0.93
CA LEU A 71 2.95 12.49 -0.66
C LEU A 71 3.14 13.21 0.68
N ILE A 72 3.56 12.49 1.75
CA ILE A 72 3.87 13.15 3.02
C ILE A 72 5.01 14.17 2.84
N ASN A 73 6.05 13.85 2.07
CA ASN A 73 7.11 14.82 1.81
C ASN A 73 6.60 16.07 1.08
N ASP A 74 5.80 15.91 0.03
CA ASP A 74 5.28 17.02 -0.78
C ASP A 74 4.40 17.96 0.07
N ILE A 75 3.50 17.39 0.89
CA ILE A 75 2.56 18.16 1.72
C ILE A 75 3.22 18.84 2.94
N TYR A 76 4.18 18.18 3.60
CA TYR A 76 4.73 18.70 4.86
C TYR A 76 6.03 19.49 4.69
N LYS A 77 6.84 19.20 3.66
CA LYS A 77 8.11 19.90 3.43
C LYS A 77 7.90 21.20 2.65
N ASN A 78 7.14 21.11 1.55
CA ASN A 78 7.00 22.21 0.59
C ASN A 78 5.59 22.83 0.60
N PHE A 79 4.57 22.11 1.11
CA PHE A 79 3.16 22.47 0.93
C PHE A 79 2.84 22.80 -0.54
N GLU A 80 3.42 22.04 -1.46
CA GLU A 80 3.16 22.17 -2.89
C GLU A 80 1.91 21.35 -3.21
N PHE A 81 0.73 21.95 -3.01
CA PHE A 81 -0.51 21.39 -3.55
C PHE A 81 -0.61 21.70 -5.04
N SER A 82 0.35 21.18 -5.81
CA SER A 82 0.41 21.29 -7.26
C SER A 82 -0.39 20.17 -7.93
N ALA A 83 -0.59 20.27 -9.25
CA ALA A 83 -1.21 19.20 -10.05
C ALA A 83 -0.52 17.84 -9.84
N GLN A 84 0.78 17.81 -9.52
CA GLN A 84 1.54 16.60 -9.29
C GLN A 84 1.13 15.87 -8.00
N SER A 85 0.94 16.60 -6.90
CA SER A 85 0.44 16.06 -5.62
C SER A 85 -0.97 15.48 -5.78
N HIS A 86 -1.82 16.14 -6.58
CA HIS A 86 -3.16 15.63 -6.93
C HIS A 86 -3.09 14.32 -7.73
N MET A 87 -2.23 14.24 -8.75
CA MET A 87 -2.06 13.00 -9.53
C MET A 87 -1.54 11.83 -8.68
N ARG A 88 -0.66 12.08 -7.71
CA ARG A 88 -0.22 11.04 -6.76
C ARG A 88 -1.38 10.48 -5.94
N ILE A 89 -2.27 11.36 -5.45
CA ILE A 89 -3.47 10.94 -4.72
C ILE A 89 -4.34 10.03 -5.59
N LEU A 90 -4.53 10.38 -6.87
CA LEU A 90 -5.26 9.53 -7.82
C LEU A 90 -4.56 8.17 -8.01
N TYR A 91 -3.23 8.14 -8.15
CA TYR A 91 -2.50 6.88 -8.29
C TYR A 91 -2.55 6.00 -7.03
N ILE A 92 -2.50 6.60 -5.84
CA ILE A 92 -2.70 5.90 -4.57
C ILE A 92 -4.09 5.27 -4.55
N SER A 93 -5.13 6.05 -4.86
CA SER A 93 -6.52 5.58 -4.90
C SER A 93 -6.70 4.45 -5.92
N LEU A 94 -6.17 4.61 -7.13
CA LEU A 94 -6.20 3.58 -8.17
C LEU A 94 -5.49 2.29 -7.73
N GLY A 95 -4.31 2.41 -7.10
CA GLY A 95 -3.59 1.27 -6.55
C GLY A 95 -4.41 0.51 -5.51
N ILE A 96 -5.06 1.22 -4.57
CA ILE A 96 -5.95 0.63 -3.57
C ILE A 96 -7.14 -0.09 -4.23
N MET A 97 -7.76 0.51 -5.24
CA MET A 97 -8.87 -0.12 -5.96
C MET A 97 -8.43 -1.39 -6.69
N ILE A 98 -7.32 -1.34 -7.44
CA ILE A 98 -6.79 -2.50 -8.17
C ILE A 98 -6.38 -3.60 -7.19
N PHE A 99 -5.71 -3.26 -6.09
CA PHE A 99 -5.37 -4.22 -5.04
C PHE A 99 -6.60 -4.95 -4.50
N SER A 100 -7.67 -4.21 -4.26
CA SER A 100 -8.93 -4.74 -3.74
C SER A 100 -9.65 -5.59 -4.80
N ALA A 101 -9.68 -5.16 -6.05
CA ALA A 101 -10.28 -5.89 -7.17
C ALA A 101 -9.58 -7.23 -7.43
N ILE A 102 -8.25 -7.26 -7.36
CA ILE A 102 -7.45 -8.47 -7.58
C ILE A 102 -7.72 -9.53 -6.50
N SER A 103 -8.13 -9.14 -5.29
CA SER A 103 -8.47 -10.09 -4.22
C SER A 103 -9.57 -11.07 -4.63
N PHE A 104 -10.53 -10.63 -5.44
CA PHE A 104 -11.64 -11.47 -5.92
C PHE A 104 -11.19 -12.61 -6.82
N LEU A 105 -10.03 -12.49 -7.48
CA LEU A 105 -9.46 -13.55 -8.32
C LEU A 105 -9.01 -14.78 -7.51
N SER A 106 -8.78 -14.62 -6.20
CA SER A 106 -8.40 -15.73 -5.31
C SER A 106 -9.58 -16.53 -4.77
N ASN A 107 -10.78 -15.93 -4.69
CA ASN A 107 -11.97 -16.57 -4.13
C ASN A 107 -12.38 -17.90 -4.79
N PRO A 108 -12.32 -18.06 -6.13
CA PRO A 108 -12.68 -19.32 -6.77
C PRO A 108 -11.58 -20.39 -6.69
N LEU A 109 -10.38 -20.03 -6.23
CA LEU A 109 -9.24 -20.96 -6.16
C LEU A 109 -9.38 -21.85 -4.92
N GLN A 110 -9.52 -23.16 -5.12
CA GLN A 110 -9.58 -24.13 -4.02
C GLN A 110 -8.16 -24.45 -3.53
N ILE A 111 -7.64 -23.60 -2.65
CA ILE A 111 -6.28 -23.71 -2.11
C ILE A 111 -6.32 -24.35 -0.73
N GLU A 112 -5.47 -25.36 -0.49
CA GLU A 112 -5.39 -25.99 0.83
C GLU A 112 -4.95 -24.96 1.91
N PRO A 113 -5.49 -25.06 3.15
CA PRO A 113 -5.19 -24.11 4.22
C PRO A 113 -3.71 -23.95 4.55
N LYS A 114 -2.89 -25.00 4.35
CA LYS A 114 -1.43 -24.95 4.59
C LYS A 114 -0.74 -23.88 3.74
N TYR A 115 -1.20 -23.68 2.51
CA TYR A 115 -0.65 -22.68 1.59
C TYR A 115 -1.20 -21.28 1.88
N MET A 116 -2.48 -21.18 2.26
CA MET A 116 -3.11 -19.91 2.63
C MET A 116 -2.51 -19.29 3.89
N LYS A 117 -2.06 -20.13 4.83
CA LYS A 117 -1.34 -19.69 6.04
C LYS A 117 0.01 -19.05 5.73
N VAL A 118 0.64 -19.44 4.62
CA VAL A 118 1.95 -18.91 4.23
C VAL A 118 1.78 -17.66 3.38
N LEU A 119 0.98 -17.74 2.31
CA LEU A 119 0.63 -16.57 1.51
C LEU A 119 -0.65 -15.94 2.03
N ASN A 120 -0.55 -15.30 3.20
CA ASN A 120 -1.70 -14.73 3.87
C ASN A 120 -2.17 -13.43 3.23
N MET A 121 -3.23 -13.53 2.40
CA MET A 121 -3.87 -12.38 1.74
C MET A 121 -4.59 -11.43 2.72
N GLN A 122 -4.99 -11.94 3.89
CA GLN A 122 -5.65 -11.11 4.92
C GLN A 122 -4.65 -10.13 5.50
N ASP A 123 -3.44 -10.58 5.82
CA ASP A 123 -2.38 -9.72 6.37
C ASP A 123 -2.05 -8.57 5.41
N LEU A 124 -2.00 -8.84 4.09
CA LEU A 124 -1.83 -7.79 3.09
C LEU A 124 -2.98 -6.76 3.11
N SER A 125 -4.21 -7.22 3.34
CA SER A 125 -5.41 -6.38 3.37
C SER A 125 -5.46 -5.51 4.63
N ASP A 126 -5.16 -6.08 5.79
CA ASP A 126 -5.08 -5.37 7.06
C ASP A 126 -3.99 -4.29 7.03
N THR A 127 -2.88 -4.61 6.35
CA THR A 127 -1.80 -3.64 6.10
C THR A 127 -2.27 -2.48 5.24
N LEU A 128 -3.02 -2.75 4.18
CA LEU A 128 -3.56 -1.70 3.33
C LEU A 128 -4.49 -0.76 4.12
N LEU A 129 -5.29 -1.29 5.04
CA LEU A 129 -6.14 -0.48 5.94
C LEU A 129 -5.30 0.47 6.80
N MET A 130 -4.15 0.03 7.30
CA MET A 130 -3.22 0.90 8.03
C MET A 130 -2.69 2.04 7.14
N VAL A 131 -2.36 1.75 5.88
CA VAL A 131 -1.91 2.76 4.91
C VAL A 131 -3.02 3.75 4.58
N LEU A 132 -4.25 3.27 4.41
CA LEU A 132 -5.45 4.11 4.22
C LEU A 132 -5.69 5.07 5.38
N GLY A 133 -5.50 4.61 6.62
CA GLY A 133 -5.53 5.47 7.80
C GLY A 133 -4.50 6.59 7.73
N THR A 134 -3.28 6.28 7.29
CA THR A 134 -2.21 7.28 7.09
C THR A 134 -2.58 8.29 6.01
N VAL A 135 -3.10 7.82 4.87
CA VAL A 135 -3.55 8.71 3.79
C VAL A 135 -4.66 9.64 4.25
N THR A 136 -5.60 9.14 5.07
CA THR A 136 -6.67 9.95 5.67
C THR A 136 -6.12 11.08 6.54
N LEU A 137 -5.08 10.82 7.35
CA LEU A 137 -4.42 11.85 8.16
C LEU A 137 -3.76 12.93 7.28
N ILE A 138 -3.17 12.54 6.15
CA ILE A 138 -2.59 13.48 5.18
C ILE A 138 -3.70 14.38 4.61
N PHE A 139 -4.84 13.81 4.22
CA PHE A 139 -5.99 14.57 3.74
C PHE A 139 -6.53 15.56 4.77
N GLY A 140 -6.64 15.15 6.05
CA GLY A 140 -7.05 16.06 7.12
C GLY A 140 -6.12 17.27 7.24
N THR A 141 -4.81 17.05 7.07
CA THR A 141 -3.82 18.13 7.11
C THR A 141 -3.87 19.03 5.89
N ILE A 142 -4.06 18.45 4.70
CA ILE A 142 -4.30 19.22 3.48
C ILE A 142 -5.51 20.13 3.68
N TYR A 143 -6.63 19.58 4.16
CA TYR A 143 -7.86 20.32 4.40
C TYR A 143 -7.64 21.48 5.39
N GLU A 144 -7.01 21.23 6.54
CA GLU A 144 -6.77 22.26 7.56
C GLU A 144 -5.89 23.39 7.03
N LYS A 145 -4.80 23.07 6.32
CA LYS A 145 -3.90 24.08 5.74
C LYS A 145 -4.57 24.86 4.60
N SER A 146 -5.32 24.19 3.73
CA SER A 146 -6.09 24.86 2.68
C SER A 146 -7.17 25.78 3.25
N ARG A 147 -7.80 25.40 4.36
CA ARG A 147 -8.77 26.26 5.07
C ARG A 147 -8.09 27.50 5.65
N LYS A 148 -6.96 27.35 6.34
CA LYS A 148 -6.18 28.49 6.88
C LYS A 148 -5.73 29.45 5.78
N LEU A 149 -5.25 28.94 4.65
CA LEU A 149 -4.88 29.78 3.51
C LEU A 149 -6.06 30.56 2.93
N LYS A 150 -7.25 29.95 2.91
CA LYS A 150 -8.48 30.64 2.48
C LYS A 150 -8.88 31.74 3.47
N GLU A 151 -8.77 31.46 4.77
CA GLU A 151 -9.03 32.44 5.84
C GLU A 151 -8.02 33.59 5.84
N GLU A 152 -6.74 33.32 5.57
CA GLU A 152 -5.65 34.32 5.56
C GLU A 152 -5.61 35.17 4.28
N ASN A 153 -5.97 34.61 3.13
CA ASN A 153 -5.86 35.33 1.85
C ASN A 153 -7.13 36.02 1.36
N ASP A 154 -8.29 35.84 2.02
CA ASP A 154 -9.61 36.39 1.65
C ASP A 154 -9.80 36.61 0.13
N LEU A 155 -9.36 35.63 -0.66
CA LEU A 155 -9.68 35.61 -2.08
C LEU A 155 -11.08 35.04 -2.12
N THR A 156 -12.04 35.97 -2.10
CA THR A 156 -13.39 35.77 -2.61
C THR A 156 -13.25 34.95 -3.89
N ILE A 157 -13.76 33.73 -3.86
CA ILE A 157 -13.83 32.85 -5.04
C ILE A 157 -14.60 33.59 -6.14
#